data_AF-A0A420EIT2-F1
#
_entry.id   AF-A0A420EIT2-F1
#
_cell.length_a   1.000
_cell.length_b   1.000
_cell.length_c   1.000
_cell.angle_alpha   90.00
_cell.angle_beta   90.00
_cell.angle_gamma   90.00
#
_symmetry.space_group_name_H-M   'P 1'
#
loop_
_entity.id
_entity.type
_entity.pdbx_description
1 polymer ?
#
loop_
_entity_poly.entity_id
_entity_poly.type
_entity_poly.pdbx_seq_one_letter_code
_entity_poly.pdbx_strand_id
1 'polypeptide(L)' 'MSERFAAHALRLASITGQLWHWRPDEFWQATPAEIVLLFTPPDSDSSSAAPLNRTDIDRMMEQERHG' A
#
# COMPACT_ATOMS: atom_id res chain seq x y z
N MET A 1 -26.20 12.69 5.60
CA MET A 1 -24.78 12.31 5.74
C MET A 1 -24.46 12.19 7.22
N SER A 2 -23.75 11.16 7.69
CA SER A 2 -23.35 11.09 9.11
C SER A 2 -22.15 12.01 9.36
N GLU A 3 -22.11 12.69 10.51
CA GLU A 3 -21.00 13.59 10.87
C GLU A 3 -19.65 12.85 10.90
N ARG A 4 -19.66 11.60 11.39
CA ARG A 4 -18.47 10.76 11.42
C ARG A 4 -17.93 10.50 10.01
N PHE A 5 -18.80 10.17 9.05
CA PHE A 5 -18.36 9.98 7.67
C PHE A 5 -17.74 11.26 7.11
N ALA A 6 -18.40 12.41 7.28
CA ALA A 6 -17.93 13.68 6.75
C ALA A 6 -16.53 14.05 7.29
N ALA A 7 -16.30 13.89 8.59
CA ALA A 7 -15.00 14.16 9.20
C ALA A 7 -13.88 13.25 8.64
N HIS A 8 -14.17 11.96 8.42
CA HIS A 8 -13.18 11.03 7.86
C HIS A 8 -12.93 11.28 6.37
N ALA A 9 -13.98 11.55 5.60
CA ALA A 9 -13.89 11.86 4.17
C ALA A 9 -13.04 13.11 3.92
N LEU A 10 -13.24 14.18 4.70
CA LEU A 10 -12.42 15.40 4.57
C LEU A 10 -10.94 15.16 4.89
N ARG A 11 -10.66 14.32 5.88
CA ARG A 11 -9.27 13.94 6.22
C ARG A 11 -8.63 13.11 5.11
N LEU A 12 -9.37 12.19 4.50
CA LEU A 12 -8.85 11.39 3.39
C LEU A 12 -8.68 12.25 2.12
N ALA A 13 -9.60 13.17 1.84
CA ALA A 13 -9.48 14.12 0.73
C ALA A 13 -8.21 14.99 0.86
N SER A 14 -7.88 15.45 2.07
CA SER A 14 -6.67 16.26 2.28
C SER A 14 -5.37 15.45 2.20
N ILE A 15 -5.38 14.20 2.67
CA ILE A 15 -4.22 13.30 2.50
C ILE A 15 -4.03 12.97 1.01
N THR A 16 -5.10 12.64 0.31
CA THR A 16 -5.03 12.25 -1.10
C THR A 16 -4.58 13.41 -1.99
N GLY A 17 -5.07 14.63 -1.73
CA GLY A 17 -4.60 15.83 -2.41
C GLY A 17 -3.13 16.17 -2.18
N GLN A 18 -2.56 15.86 -1.00
CA GLN A 18 -1.15 16.13 -0.71
C GLN A 18 -0.21 15.08 -1.30
N LEU A 19 -0.58 13.81 -1.25
CA LEU A 19 0.30 12.70 -1.67
C LEU A 19 0.19 12.41 -3.17
N TRP A 20 -1.03 12.43 -3.73
CA TRP A 20 -1.30 12.08 -5.13
C TRP A 20 -1.69 13.28 -5.99
N HIS A 21 -1.67 14.50 -5.46
CA HIS A 21 -2.05 15.74 -6.16
C HIS A 21 -3.48 15.71 -6.71
N TRP A 22 -4.35 14.90 -6.10
CA TRP A 22 -5.75 14.80 -6.49
C TRP A 22 -6.50 16.10 -6.22
N ARG A 23 -7.35 16.49 -7.16
CA ARG A 23 -8.38 17.51 -6.98
C ARG A 23 -9.52 16.94 -6.13
N PRO A 24 -10.31 17.81 -5.46
CA PRO A 24 -11.46 17.35 -4.67
C PRO A 24 -12.42 16.44 -5.45
N ASP A 25 -12.65 16.73 -6.74
CA ASP A 25 -13.54 15.93 -7.58
C ASP A 25 -13.03 14.50 -7.80
N GLU A 26 -11.71 14.29 -7.89
CA GLU A 26 -11.13 12.96 -8.05
C GLU A 26 -11.36 12.10 -6.80
N PHE A 27 -11.23 12.69 -5.61
CA PHE A 27 -11.56 12.00 -4.36
C PHE A 27 -13.04 11.62 -4.26
N TRP A 28 -13.96 12.51 -4.68
CA TRP A 28 -15.39 12.24 -4.59
C TRP A 28 -15.91 11.27 -5.65
N GLN A 29 -15.19 11.09 -6.75
CA GLN A 29 -15.49 10.09 -7.78
C GLN A 29 -14.89 8.71 -7.44
N ALA A 30 -13.82 8.66 -6.64
CA ALA A 30 -13.20 7.41 -6.23
C ALA A 30 -14.09 6.62 -5.26
N THR A 31 -14.17 5.32 -5.48
CA THR A 31 -14.86 4.39 -4.57
C THR A 31 -14.04 4.15 -3.31
N PRO A 32 -14.68 3.80 -2.18
CA PRO A 32 -13.95 3.45 -0.96
C PRO A 32 -12.91 2.33 -1.14
N ALA A 33 -13.18 1.36 -2.03
CA ALA A 33 -12.26 0.27 -2.33
C ALA A 33 -10.99 0.79 -3.05
N GLU A 34 -11.14 1.70 -4.00
CA GLU A 34 -10.00 2.33 -4.69
C GLU A 34 -9.17 3.17 -3.72
N ILE A 35 -9.80 3.88 -2.79
CA ILE A 35 -9.07 4.62 -1.74
C ILE A 35 -8.24 3.66 -0.87
N VAL A 36 -8.77 2.49 -0.50
CA VAL A 36 -8.01 1.48 0.27
C VAL A 36 -6.79 0.98 -0.50
N LEU A 37 -6.92 0.79 -1.82
CA LEU A 37 -5.80 0.37 -2.67
C LEU A 37 -4.65 1.36 -2.67
N LEU A 38 -4.92 2.68 -2.60
CA LEU A 38 -3.86 3.70 -2.51
C LEU A 38 -2.96 3.54 -1.28
N PHE A 39 -3.51 3.00 -0.18
CA PHE A 39 -2.79 2.84 1.08
C PHE A 39 -2.33 1.41 1.34
N THR A 40 -2.62 0.48 0.44
CA THR A 40 -2.23 -0.93 0.58
C THR A 40 -0.85 -1.11 -0.06
N PRO A 41 0.20 -1.45 0.72
CA PRO A 41 1.50 -1.82 0.15
C PRO A 41 1.38 -2.96 -0.86
N PRO A 42 2.19 -2.96 -1.94
CA PRO A 42 2.12 -3.97 -2.99
C PRO A 42 2.32 -5.40 -2.48
N ASP A 43 3.09 -5.57 -1.40
CA ASP A 43 3.38 -6.87 -0.78
C ASP A 43 2.42 -7.26 0.37
N SER A 44 1.28 -6.55 0.51
CA SER A 44 0.32 -6.84 1.59
C SER A 44 -0.53 -8.08 1.35
N ASP A 45 -0.43 -8.69 0.16
CA ASP A 45 -0.94 -10.03 -0.03
C ASP A 45 -0.09 -10.97 0.82
N SER A 46 -0.67 -11.55 1.87
CA SER A 46 -0.02 -12.40 2.86
C SER A 46 0.52 -13.72 2.29
N SER A 47 0.42 -13.90 0.97
CA SER A 47 1.10 -14.94 0.19
C SER A 47 2.48 -14.49 -0.35
N SER A 48 2.92 -13.26 -0.09
CA SER A 48 4.28 -12.84 -0.39
C SER A 48 5.22 -13.53 0.61
N ALA A 49 5.97 -14.52 0.12
CA ALA A 49 7.02 -15.18 0.90
C ALA A 49 7.91 -14.11 1.56
N ALA A 50 8.29 -14.32 2.82
CA ALA A 50 9.12 -13.39 3.56
C ALA A 50 10.31 -12.92 2.69
N PRO A 51 10.66 -11.63 2.71
CA PRO A 51 11.78 -11.12 1.93
C PRO A 51 13.03 -11.97 2.19
N LEU A 52 13.74 -12.34 1.11
CA LEU A 52 14.97 -13.12 1.22
C LEU A 52 15.91 -12.43 2.22
N ASN A 53 16.33 -13.16 3.25
CA ASN A 53 17.24 -12.61 4.25
C ASN A 53 18.70 -12.89 3.87
N ARG A 54 19.63 -12.27 4.60
CA ARG A 54 21.06 -12.42 4.34
C ARG A 54 21.54 -13.88 4.42
N THR A 55 21.00 -14.64 5.36
CA THR A 55 21.31 -16.06 5.56
C THR A 55 20.85 -16.92 4.38
N ASP A 56 19.71 -16.59 3.77
CA ASP A 56 19.20 -17.30 2.58
C ASP A 56 20.14 -17.09 1.38
N ILE A 57 20.64 -15.86 1.21
CA ILE A 57 21.64 -15.52 0.17
C ILE A 57 22.95 -16.28 0.40
N ASP A 58 23.46 -16.26 1.63
CA ASP A 58 24.72 -16.94 1.96
C ASP A 58 24.62 -18.46 1.72
N ARG A 59 23.44 -19.06 2.00
CA ARG A 59 23.17 -20.47 1.73
C ARG A 59 23.16 -20.80 0.23
N MET A 60 22.58 -19.93 -0.59
CA MET A 60 22.57 -20.12 -2.05
C MET A 60 23.98 -20.07 -2.63
N MET A 61 24.81 -19.11 -2.17
CA MET A 61 26.20 -18.99 -2.64
C MET A 61 27.06 -20.20 -2.25
N GLU A 62 26.83 -20.77 -1.07
CA GLU A 62 27.50 -21.99 -0.63
C GLU A 62 27.10 -23.21 -1.46
N GLN A 63 25.82 -23.32 -1.84
CA GLN A 63 25.33 -24.39 -2.71
C GLN A 63 25.91 -24.31 -4.14
N GLU A 64 26.04 -23.12 -4.71
CA GLU A 64 26.66 -22.93 -6.03
C GLU A 64 28.16 -23.24 -6.04
N ARG A 65 28.85 -23.00 -4.93
CA ARG A 65 30.30 -23.23 -4.80
C ARG A 65 30.66 -24.71 -4.60
N HIS A 66 29.71 -25.52 -4.15
CA HIS A 66 29.88 -26.96 -3.89
C HIS A 66 29.16 -27.86 -4.89
N GLY A 67 28.60 -27.29 -5.97
CA GLY A 67 27.98 -27.99 -7.10
C GLY A 67 28.89 -28.12 -8.31
#